data_AF-B1G969-F1
#
_entry.id   AF-B1G969-F1
#
_cell.length_a   1.000
_cell.length_b   1.000
_cell.length_c   1.000
_cell.angle_alpha   90.00
_cell.angle_beta   90.00
_cell.angle_gamma   90.00
#
_symmetry.space_group_name_H-M   'P 1'
#
loop_
_entity.id
_entity.type
_entity.pdbx_description
1 polymer ?
#
loop_
_entity_poly.entity_id
_entity_poly.type
_entity_poly.pdbx_seq_one_letter_code
_entity_poly.pdbx_strand_id
1 'polypeptide(L)'
;MSNVAHPWNSEPDADDFEACELVCLMRRDYNGVWNGYAGVSKSHPLFGQRRDVLIVVPEALASRELNSTRIAAADVRGVVPRTLDAGLAVPLSLVIDVHGGLWNTGMIDSDHPGLWFYGFMCGHAWDFKPLDPLTVQGYQTMDPEVAQTLYRTPAEYRNYDYARGETEKLAEQIGALADVKLVETV
;
A
#
# COMPACT_ATOMS: atom_id res chain seq x y z
N MET A 1 -18.15 18.10 18.85
CA MET A 1 -16.82 17.46 18.77
C MET A 1 -17.03 16.14 18.05
N SER A 2 -16.39 15.93 16.90
CA SER A 2 -16.42 14.63 16.23
C SER A 2 -15.89 13.57 17.19
N ASN A 3 -16.54 12.41 17.23
CA ASN A 3 -16.11 11.32 18.10
C ASN A 3 -14.81 10.74 17.54
N VAL A 4 -13.66 11.25 18.00
CA VAL A 4 -12.31 10.82 17.58
C VAL A 4 -12.08 9.32 17.78
N ALA A 5 -12.88 8.67 18.64
CA ALA A 5 -12.81 7.23 18.87
C ALA A 5 -13.39 6.38 17.73
N HIS A 6 -14.23 6.95 16.85
CA HIS A 6 -14.89 6.21 15.76
C HIS A 6 -15.06 7.04 14.47
N PRO A 7 -13.98 7.56 13.85
CA PRO A 7 -14.07 8.31 12.60
C PRO A 7 -14.67 7.51 11.44
N TRP A 8 -14.77 6.18 11.55
CA TRP A 8 -15.24 5.29 10.49
C TRP A 8 -16.69 4.82 10.65
N ASN A 9 -17.47 5.33 11.61
CA ASN A 9 -18.88 4.90 11.82
C ASN A 9 -19.78 5.07 10.59
N SER A 10 -19.39 5.91 9.64
CA SER A 10 -20.10 6.13 8.37
C SER A 10 -19.47 5.39 7.18
N GLU A 11 -18.43 4.60 7.40
CA GLU A 11 -17.72 3.86 6.37
C GLU A 11 -18.10 2.37 6.42
N PRO A 12 -18.03 1.65 5.29
CA PRO A 12 -18.12 0.20 5.31
C PRO A 12 -16.88 -0.41 5.99
N ASP A 13 -16.92 -1.73 6.23
CA ASP A 13 -15.74 -2.50 6.69
C ASP A 13 -15.03 -3.24 5.55
N ALA A 14 -15.67 -3.34 4.40
CA ALA A 14 -15.14 -3.92 3.18
C ALA A 14 -15.77 -3.25 1.95
N ASP A 15 -15.03 -3.22 0.86
CA ASP A 15 -15.52 -2.79 -0.45
C ASP A 15 -14.82 -3.60 -1.56
N ASP A 16 -15.60 -3.99 -2.57
CA ASP A 16 -15.19 -4.82 -3.71
C ASP A 16 -15.58 -4.10 -4.98
N PHE A 17 -14.62 -3.90 -5.89
CA PHE A 17 -14.84 -3.10 -7.08
C PHE A 17 -13.85 -3.43 -8.20
N GLU A 18 -14.01 -2.76 -9.33
CA GLU A 18 -13.07 -2.85 -10.45
C GLU A 18 -12.48 -1.48 -10.76
N ALA A 19 -11.18 -1.44 -11.05
CA ALA A 19 -10.47 -0.26 -11.54
C ALA A 19 -9.37 -0.72 -12.50
N CYS A 20 -9.20 0.00 -13.62
CA CYS A 20 -8.20 -0.35 -14.65
C CYS A 20 -8.25 -1.82 -15.09
N GLU A 21 -9.47 -2.39 -15.24
CA GLU A 21 -9.71 -3.80 -15.60
C GLU A 21 -9.20 -4.83 -14.58
N LEU A 22 -8.82 -4.39 -13.38
CA LEU A 22 -8.41 -5.25 -12.28
C LEU A 22 -9.47 -5.28 -11.17
N VAL A 23 -9.65 -6.46 -10.59
CA VAL A 23 -10.46 -6.63 -9.38
C VAL A 23 -9.71 -6.01 -8.20
N CYS A 24 -10.39 -5.14 -7.47
CA CYS A 24 -9.86 -4.40 -6.35
C CYS A 24 -10.66 -4.71 -5.08
N LEU A 25 -9.94 -4.88 -3.98
CA LEU A 25 -10.53 -5.15 -2.68
C LEU A 25 -10.04 -4.12 -1.68
N MET A 26 -10.92 -3.70 -0.78
CA MET A 26 -10.58 -2.94 0.41
C MET A 26 -11.11 -3.67 1.64
N ARG A 27 -10.26 -3.84 2.65
CA ARG A 27 -10.60 -4.53 3.90
C ARG A 27 -10.09 -3.74 5.08
N ARG A 28 -10.91 -3.59 6.12
CA ARG A 28 -10.46 -3.06 7.41
C ARG A 28 -9.72 -4.15 8.20
N ASP A 29 -8.60 -3.80 8.81
CA ASP A 29 -7.86 -4.72 9.69
C ASP A 29 -8.30 -4.62 11.16
N TYR A 30 -7.65 -5.40 12.02
CA TYR A 30 -7.94 -5.41 13.46
C TYR A 30 -7.53 -4.11 14.19
N ASN A 31 -6.71 -3.25 13.57
CA ASN A 31 -6.36 -1.92 14.08
C ASN A 31 -7.35 -0.84 13.60
N GLY A 32 -8.36 -1.22 12.82
CA GLY A 32 -9.37 -0.30 12.31
C GLY A 32 -8.91 0.52 11.11
N VAL A 33 -7.79 0.16 10.49
CA VAL A 33 -7.27 0.86 9.30
C VAL A 33 -7.64 0.14 8.02
N TRP A 34 -7.67 0.87 6.90
CA TRP A 34 -7.91 0.31 5.58
C TRP A 34 -6.67 -0.35 4.98
N ASN A 35 -6.87 -1.50 4.34
CA ASN A 35 -5.92 -2.13 3.44
C ASN A 35 -6.54 -2.20 2.04
N GLY A 36 -5.77 -1.83 1.03
CA GLY A 36 -6.19 -1.86 -0.37
C GLY A 36 -5.42 -2.91 -1.16
N TYR A 37 -6.09 -3.56 -2.10
CA TYR A 37 -5.55 -4.65 -2.90
C TYR A 37 -5.99 -4.57 -4.36
N ALA A 38 -5.12 -4.94 -5.28
CA ALA A 38 -5.41 -5.11 -6.71
C ALA A 38 -4.99 -6.52 -7.16
N GLY A 39 -5.91 -7.24 -7.79
CA GLY A 39 -5.77 -8.63 -8.19
C GLY A 39 -5.44 -8.78 -9.68
N VAL A 40 -4.39 -9.53 -9.98
CA VAL A 40 -4.04 -9.91 -11.36
C VAL A 40 -4.38 -11.37 -11.64
N SER A 41 -4.77 -11.68 -12.87
CA SER A 41 -5.07 -13.04 -13.30
C SER A 41 -3.81 -13.80 -13.75
N LYS A 42 -3.94 -15.11 -13.99
CA LYS A 42 -2.86 -15.99 -14.46
C LYS A 42 -2.17 -15.57 -15.75
N SER A 43 -2.79 -14.73 -16.58
CA SER A 43 -2.17 -14.23 -17.82
C SER A 43 -1.24 -13.04 -17.59
N HIS A 44 -1.32 -12.39 -16.43
CA HIS A 44 -0.45 -11.26 -16.10
C HIS A 44 0.94 -11.77 -15.68
N PRO A 45 2.06 -11.15 -16.11
CA PRO A 45 3.42 -11.61 -15.78
C PRO A 45 3.72 -11.62 -14.28
N LEU A 46 3.05 -10.73 -13.53
CA LEU A 46 3.16 -10.67 -12.07
C LEU A 46 2.36 -11.76 -11.33
N PHE A 47 1.56 -12.59 -12.00
CA PHE A 47 0.82 -13.64 -11.30
C PHE A 47 1.75 -14.59 -10.54
N GLY A 48 1.47 -14.80 -9.25
CA GLY A 48 2.28 -15.67 -8.38
C GLY A 48 3.60 -15.05 -7.92
N GLN A 49 3.91 -13.80 -8.31
CA GLN A 49 5.14 -13.14 -7.93
C GLN A 49 4.99 -12.40 -6.61
N ARG A 50 6.00 -12.50 -5.75
CA ARG A 50 6.05 -11.72 -4.51
C ARG A 50 6.51 -10.29 -4.79
N ARG A 51 6.29 -9.39 -3.83
CA ARG A 51 6.66 -7.96 -3.96
C ARG A 51 8.17 -7.72 -4.14
N ASP A 52 9.00 -8.68 -3.74
CA ASP A 52 10.46 -8.65 -3.84
C ASP A 52 10.98 -9.22 -5.17
N VAL A 53 10.09 -9.61 -6.09
CA VAL A 53 10.48 -9.97 -7.46
C VAL A 53 11.22 -8.80 -8.10
N LEU A 54 12.34 -9.11 -8.76
CA LEU A 54 13.10 -8.11 -9.49
C LEU A 54 12.45 -7.88 -10.86
N ILE A 55 12.19 -6.61 -11.15
CA ILE A 55 11.72 -6.16 -12.46
C ILE A 55 12.73 -5.22 -13.09
N VAL A 56 12.75 -5.19 -14.41
CA VAL A 56 13.46 -4.16 -15.16
C VAL A 56 12.55 -2.93 -15.22
N VAL A 57 13.00 -1.80 -14.68
CA VAL A 57 12.22 -0.55 -14.66
C VAL A 57 11.86 -0.14 -16.09
N PRO A 58 10.56 -0.06 -16.44
CA PRO A 58 10.15 0.42 -17.76
C PRO A 58 10.34 1.94 -17.87
N GLU A 59 10.53 2.44 -19.09
CA GLU A 59 10.74 3.87 -19.38
C GLU A 59 9.66 4.76 -18.76
N ALA A 60 8.41 4.30 -18.77
CA ALA A 60 7.26 5.01 -18.21
C ALA A 60 7.37 5.30 -16.70
N LEU A 61 8.21 4.56 -15.98
CA LEU A 61 8.41 4.70 -14.53
C LEU A 61 9.78 5.29 -14.18
N ALA A 62 10.59 5.63 -15.19
CA ALA A 62 11.90 6.25 -14.99
C ALA A 62 11.78 7.69 -14.47
N SER A 63 12.85 8.18 -13.85
CA SER A 63 12.95 9.49 -13.20
C SER A 63 11.98 9.73 -12.05
N ARG A 64 11.17 8.72 -11.66
CA ARG A 64 10.30 8.83 -10.49
C ARG A 64 11.14 8.94 -9.24
N GLU A 65 10.92 10.00 -8.45
CA GLU A 65 11.53 10.14 -7.13
C GLU A 65 10.95 9.10 -6.16
N LEU A 66 11.84 8.44 -5.42
CA LEU A 66 11.49 7.51 -4.35
C LEU A 66 11.35 8.30 -3.04
N ASN A 67 10.18 8.15 -2.41
CA ASN A 67 9.87 8.75 -1.12
C ASN A 67 9.75 7.64 -0.07
N SER A 68 10.45 7.80 1.06
CA SER A 68 10.43 6.83 2.15
C SER A 68 9.05 6.61 2.78
N THR A 69 8.09 7.54 2.62
CA THR A 69 6.70 7.35 3.07
C THR A 69 5.84 6.58 2.07
N ARG A 70 6.37 6.31 0.88
CA ARG A 70 5.72 5.59 -0.22
C ARG A 70 6.40 4.25 -0.54
N ILE A 71 7.38 3.87 0.28
CA ILE A 71 8.09 2.60 0.19
C ILE A 71 7.79 1.83 1.48
N ALA A 72 7.61 0.52 1.36
CA ALA A 72 7.39 -0.31 2.52
C ALA A 72 8.63 -0.28 3.41
N ALA A 73 8.45 -0.11 4.73
CA ALA A 73 9.58 -0.07 5.66
C ALA A 73 10.47 -1.33 5.58
N ALA A 74 9.90 -2.47 5.17
CA ALA A 74 10.64 -3.71 4.93
C ALA A 74 11.66 -3.61 3.78
N ASP A 75 11.42 -2.74 2.80
CA ASP A 75 12.23 -2.51 1.61
C ASP A 75 13.26 -1.38 1.81
N VAL A 76 13.16 -0.62 2.91
CA VAL A 76 14.16 0.38 3.32
C VAL A 76 15.35 -0.34 3.97
N ARG A 77 16.04 -1.18 3.21
CA ARG A 77 17.29 -1.84 3.60
C ARG A 77 18.40 -1.41 2.66
N GLY A 78 19.49 -0.88 3.21
CA GLY A 78 20.64 -0.42 2.42
C GLY A 78 20.41 0.94 1.76
N VAL A 79 21.01 1.14 0.58
CA VAL A 79 20.91 2.39 -0.19
C VAL A 79 19.74 2.28 -1.16
N VAL A 80 18.62 2.93 -0.82
CA VAL A 80 17.49 3.12 -1.74
C VAL A 80 17.86 4.24 -2.71
N PRO A 81 17.80 4.04 -4.03
CA PRO A 81 18.12 5.09 -4.98
C PRO A 81 17.14 6.26 -4.83
N ARG A 82 17.59 7.48 -5.10
CA ARG A 82 16.70 8.65 -5.02
C ARG A 82 15.68 8.66 -6.16
N THR A 83 16.08 8.18 -7.33
CA THR A 83 15.27 8.11 -8.55
C THR A 83 15.39 6.73 -9.18
N LEU A 84 14.34 6.29 -9.88
CA LEU A 84 14.38 5.07 -10.70
C LEU A 84 14.96 5.39 -12.08
N ASP A 85 15.97 4.65 -12.51
CA ASP A 85 16.50 4.74 -13.88
C ASP A 85 15.92 3.63 -14.75
N ALA A 86 15.55 3.95 -15.99
CA ALA A 86 15.07 2.95 -16.95
C ALA A 86 16.10 1.83 -17.14
N GLY A 87 15.62 0.58 -17.24
CA GLY A 87 16.50 -0.58 -17.40
C GLY A 87 17.17 -1.06 -16.12
N LEU A 88 17.07 -0.34 -15.01
CA LEU A 88 17.58 -0.79 -13.71
C LEU A 88 16.75 -1.99 -13.22
N ALA A 89 17.42 -2.99 -12.67
CA ALA A 89 16.77 -4.11 -11.99
C ALA A 89 16.53 -3.73 -10.52
N VAL A 90 15.26 -3.67 -10.10
CA VAL A 90 14.88 -3.35 -8.72
C VAL A 90 13.70 -4.23 -8.26
N PRO A 91 13.51 -4.41 -6.94
CA PRO A 91 12.29 -5.02 -6.42
C PRO A 91 11.03 -4.26 -6.87
N LEU A 92 9.98 -5.00 -7.26
CA LEU A 92 8.67 -4.43 -7.59
C LEU A 92 8.15 -3.48 -6.50
N SER A 93 8.39 -3.82 -5.23
CA SER A 93 8.01 -3.00 -4.06
C SER A 93 8.60 -1.59 -4.06
N LEU A 94 9.73 -1.35 -4.74
CA LEU A 94 10.30 -0.01 -4.89
C LEU A 94 9.65 0.78 -6.02
N VAL A 95 9.02 0.09 -6.98
CA VAL A 95 8.46 0.68 -8.20
C VAL A 95 7.01 1.11 -8.01
N ILE A 96 6.25 0.43 -7.17
CA ILE A 96 4.87 0.78 -6.84
C ILE A 96 4.83 1.92 -5.80
N ASP A 97 4.21 3.03 -6.18
CA ASP A 97 4.01 4.22 -5.35
C ASP A 97 2.58 4.26 -4.80
N VAL A 98 2.40 3.70 -3.62
CA VAL A 98 1.15 3.75 -2.86
C VAL A 98 1.45 4.11 -1.42
N HIS A 99 0.42 4.47 -0.67
CA HIS A 99 0.52 4.79 0.74
C HIS A 99 1.23 3.70 1.55
N GLY A 100 2.33 4.05 2.21
CA GLY A 100 3.13 3.11 3.00
C GLY A 100 3.84 2.03 2.17
N GLY A 101 3.78 2.10 0.84
CA GLY A 101 4.37 1.15 -0.10
C GLY A 101 3.69 -0.21 -0.18
N LEU A 102 4.22 -1.08 -1.03
CA LEU A 102 3.66 -2.41 -1.30
C LEU A 102 4.04 -3.41 -0.19
N TRP A 103 3.05 -3.95 0.51
CA TRP A 103 3.25 -4.86 1.65
C TRP A 103 2.89 -6.31 1.37
N ASN A 104 1.71 -6.51 0.79
CA ASN A 104 1.07 -7.82 0.75
C ASN A 104 1.09 -8.36 -0.68
N THR A 105 1.40 -9.65 -0.82
CA THR A 105 1.24 -10.38 -2.08
C THR A 105 0.72 -11.78 -1.84
N GLY A 106 -0.30 -12.20 -2.59
CA GLY A 106 -0.81 -13.57 -2.49
C GLY A 106 -2.28 -13.69 -2.82
N MET A 107 -2.84 -14.87 -2.55
CA MET A 107 -4.29 -15.08 -2.54
C MET A 107 -4.85 -14.55 -1.23
N ILE A 108 -6.00 -13.86 -1.28
CA ILE A 108 -6.61 -13.22 -0.11
C ILE A 108 -7.80 -14.03 0.42
N ASP A 109 -8.67 -14.50 -0.48
CA ASP A 109 -9.86 -15.28 -0.12
C ASP A 109 -10.18 -16.34 -1.18
N SER A 110 -11.19 -17.16 -0.87
CA SER A 110 -11.73 -18.18 -1.78
C SER A 110 -12.71 -17.62 -2.81
N ASP A 111 -13.18 -16.39 -2.63
CA ASP A 111 -14.23 -15.78 -3.45
C ASP A 111 -13.65 -15.24 -4.77
N HIS A 112 -12.33 -15.06 -4.82
CA HIS A 112 -11.58 -14.61 -5.99
C HIS A 112 -10.61 -15.69 -6.52
N PRO A 113 -11.10 -16.87 -6.93
CA PRO A 113 -10.24 -17.96 -7.36
C PRO A 113 -9.46 -17.58 -8.61
N GLY A 114 -8.15 -17.85 -8.60
CA GLY A 114 -7.29 -17.61 -9.77
C GLY A 114 -6.78 -16.18 -9.90
N LEU A 115 -6.99 -15.33 -8.89
CA LEU A 115 -6.35 -14.02 -8.76
C LEU A 115 -5.18 -14.07 -7.78
N TRP A 116 -4.16 -13.26 -8.08
CA TRP A 116 -3.03 -12.99 -7.21
C TRP A 116 -3.03 -11.50 -6.88
N PHE A 117 -3.14 -11.16 -5.60
CA PHE A 117 -3.30 -9.79 -5.16
C PHE A 117 -1.98 -9.16 -4.74
N TYR A 118 -1.88 -7.88 -5.01
CA TYR A 118 -0.89 -6.93 -4.50
C TYR A 118 -1.60 -5.97 -3.57
N GLY A 119 -1.00 -5.56 -2.46
CA GLY A 119 -1.68 -4.61 -1.56
C GLY A 119 -0.79 -3.84 -0.61
N PHE A 120 -1.38 -2.78 -0.05
CA PHE A 120 -0.80 -1.86 0.90
C PHE A 120 -1.65 -1.76 2.17
N MET A 121 -1.19 -0.99 3.16
CA MET A 121 -1.92 -0.76 4.41
C MET A 121 -1.86 0.71 4.82
N CYS A 122 -2.99 1.25 5.25
CA CYS A 122 -3.11 2.58 5.88
C CYS A 122 -2.88 2.56 7.39
N GLY A 123 -1.96 1.71 7.84
CA GLY A 123 -1.55 1.58 9.23
C GLY A 123 -0.03 1.52 9.35
N HIS A 124 0.70 2.19 8.44
CA HIS A 124 2.16 2.23 8.55
C HIS A 124 2.57 3.19 9.67
N ALA A 125 3.87 3.45 9.81
CA ALA A 125 4.34 4.35 10.85
C ALA A 125 3.65 5.72 10.67
N TRP A 126 3.24 6.36 11.76
CA TRP A 126 2.66 7.71 11.75
C TRP A 126 1.20 7.82 11.27
N ASP A 127 0.51 6.73 10.91
CA ASP A 127 -0.95 6.78 10.70
C ASP A 127 -1.71 6.62 12.02
N PHE A 128 -2.90 7.23 12.08
CA PHE A 128 -3.79 7.04 13.22
C PHE A 128 -4.53 5.71 13.08
N LYS A 129 -4.31 4.82 14.04
CA LYS A 129 -4.88 3.48 14.11
C LYS A 129 -6.03 3.47 15.11
N PRO A 130 -7.28 3.50 14.64
CA PRO A 130 -8.36 3.86 15.53
C PRO A 130 -8.75 2.78 16.56
N LEU A 131 -8.35 1.53 16.35
CA LEU A 131 -8.53 0.42 17.29
C LEU A 131 -7.23 -0.04 17.97
N ASP A 132 -6.10 0.61 17.70
CA ASP A 132 -4.85 0.34 18.43
C ASP A 132 -4.84 1.10 19.78
N PRO A 133 -4.90 0.40 20.92
CA PRO A 133 -4.97 1.04 22.23
C PRO A 133 -3.77 1.95 22.51
N LEU A 134 -2.58 1.61 21.98
CA LEU A 134 -1.38 2.42 22.17
C LEU A 134 -1.47 3.74 21.40
N THR A 135 -1.92 3.69 20.15
CA THR A 135 -2.15 4.90 19.36
C THR A 135 -3.25 5.74 20.02
N VAL A 136 -4.41 5.18 20.34
CA VAL A 136 -5.51 5.92 20.98
C VAL A 136 -5.07 6.57 22.31
N GLN A 137 -4.40 5.82 23.19
CA GLN A 137 -3.89 6.35 24.45
C GLN A 137 -2.85 7.45 24.22
N GLY A 138 -1.92 7.26 23.28
CA GLY A 138 -0.92 8.26 22.92
C GLY A 138 -1.55 9.59 22.52
N TYR A 139 -2.56 9.55 21.65
CA TYR A 139 -3.29 10.75 21.22
C TYR A 139 -4.11 11.43 22.33
N GLN A 140 -4.65 10.65 23.27
CA GLN A 140 -5.49 11.19 24.34
C GLN A 140 -4.70 11.72 25.53
N THR A 141 -3.51 11.18 25.77
CA THR A 141 -2.79 11.39 27.04
C THR A 141 -1.45 12.11 26.89
N MET A 142 -0.84 12.13 25.70
CA MET A 142 0.41 12.85 25.50
C MET A 142 0.19 14.34 25.26
N ASP A 143 1.16 15.12 25.75
CA ASP A 143 1.31 16.50 25.34
C ASP A 143 1.39 16.59 23.80
N PRO A 144 0.68 17.53 23.15
CA PRO A 144 0.65 17.62 21.69
C PRO A 144 2.03 17.76 21.02
N GLU A 145 3.02 18.42 21.64
CA GLU A 145 4.37 18.53 21.06
C GLU A 145 5.16 17.22 21.18
N VAL A 146 4.93 16.48 22.26
CA VAL A 146 5.51 15.14 22.45
C VAL A 146 4.87 14.15 21.47
N ALA A 147 3.54 14.19 21.33
CA ALA A 147 2.81 13.40 20.34
C ALA A 147 3.28 13.76 18.91
N GLN A 148 3.51 15.04 18.62
CA GLN A 148 4.09 15.52 17.37
C GLN A 148 5.46 14.93 17.09
N THR A 149 6.30 14.82 18.11
CA THR A 149 7.65 14.29 17.94
C THR A 149 7.66 12.76 17.79
N LEU A 150 6.85 12.07 18.60
CA LEU A 150 6.82 10.60 18.69
C LEU A 150 5.89 9.91 17.69
N TYR A 151 4.92 10.63 17.14
CA TYR A 151 3.95 10.11 16.16
C TYR A 151 3.86 10.96 14.90
N ARG A 152 4.68 12.01 14.75
CA ARG A 152 4.62 12.95 13.62
C ARG A 152 3.20 13.47 13.40
N THR A 153 2.57 13.95 14.47
CA THR A 153 1.18 14.42 14.42
C THR A 153 0.95 15.57 13.42
N PRO A 154 -0.30 15.92 13.10
CA PRO A 154 -1.48 15.09 13.28
C PRO A 154 -1.30 13.76 12.51
N ALA A 155 -1.40 12.62 13.21
CA ALA A 155 -1.56 11.38 12.48
C ALA A 155 -2.99 11.42 11.97
N GLU A 156 -3.09 11.15 10.69
CA GLU A 156 -4.34 11.24 9.98
C GLU A 156 -4.90 9.83 9.89
N TYR A 157 -6.16 9.67 10.27
CA TYR A 157 -6.90 8.48 9.89
C TYR A 157 -7.11 8.55 8.38
N ARG A 158 -6.56 7.58 7.65
CA ARG A 158 -6.81 7.44 6.21
C ARG A 158 -8.21 6.86 6.04
N ASN A 159 -9.12 7.75 5.70
CA ASN A 159 -10.53 7.41 5.52
C ASN A 159 -10.74 6.52 4.28
N TYR A 160 -11.99 6.10 4.11
CA TYR A 160 -12.41 5.28 2.98
C TYR A 160 -12.02 5.90 1.63
N ASP A 161 -12.36 7.16 1.38
CA ASP A 161 -12.10 7.81 0.08
C ASP A 161 -10.61 7.88 -0.26
N TYR A 162 -9.76 8.14 0.75
CA TYR A 162 -8.31 8.13 0.59
C TYR A 162 -7.81 6.74 0.22
N ALA A 163 -8.21 5.72 0.99
CA ALA A 163 -7.78 4.35 0.75
C ALA A 163 -8.30 3.81 -0.60
N ARG A 164 -9.51 4.23 -1.00
CA ARG A 164 -10.09 3.96 -2.31
C ARG A 164 -9.23 4.53 -3.43
N GLY A 165 -8.87 5.80 -3.36
CA GLY A 165 -7.99 6.44 -4.36
C GLY A 165 -6.61 5.80 -4.44
N GLU A 166 -6.01 5.42 -3.32
CA GLU A 166 -4.72 4.69 -3.31
C GLU A 166 -4.85 3.27 -3.87
N THR A 167 -6.01 2.61 -3.72
CA THR A 167 -6.28 1.30 -4.33
C THR A 167 -6.48 1.41 -5.83
N GLU A 168 -7.16 2.44 -6.32
CA GLU A 168 -7.28 2.72 -7.76
C GLU A 168 -5.91 3.04 -8.37
N LYS A 169 -5.10 3.84 -7.68
CA LYS A 169 -3.70 4.13 -8.06
C LYS A 169 -2.83 2.87 -8.08
N LEU A 170 -3.07 1.92 -7.16
CA LEU A 170 -2.40 0.62 -7.19
C LEU A 170 -2.78 -0.17 -8.44
N ALA A 171 -4.08 -0.24 -8.74
CA ALA A 171 -4.60 -0.97 -9.89
C ALA A 171 -4.05 -0.40 -11.20
N GLU A 172 -4.02 0.93 -11.35
CA GLU A 172 -3.41 1.62 -12.49
C GLU A 172 -1.94 1.21 -12.68
N GLN A 173 -1.15 1.27 -11.61
CA GLN A 173 0.29 0.96 -11.68
C GLN A 173 0.55 -0.52 -11.97
N ILE A 174 -0.23 -1.42 -11.38
CA ILE A 174 -0.09 -2.86 -11.65
C ILE A 174 -0.53 -3.18 -13.07
N GLY A 175 -1.65 -2.61 -13.54
CA GLY A 175 -2.13 -2.79 -14.92
C GLY A 175 -1.14 -2.28 -15.96
N ALA A 176 -0.46 -1.17 -15.69
CA ALA A 176 0.61 -0.64 -16.55
C ALA A 176 1.84 -1.57 -16.67
N LEU A 177 1.95 -2.60 -15.82
CA LEU A 177 3.02 -3.58 -15.82
C LEU A 177 2.63 -4.90 -16.53
N ALA A 178 1.60 -4.91 -17.37
CA ALA A 178 1.15 -6.09 -18.11
C ALA A 178 2.22 -6.69 -19.04
N ASP A 179 3.19 -5.90 -19.48
CA ASP A 179 4.32 -6.33 -20.33
C ASP A 179 5.69 -6.22 -19.62
N VAL A 180 5.70 -6.16 -18.28
CA VAL A 180 6.94 -5.96 -17.52
C VAL A 180 7.90 -7.15 -17.70
N LYS A 181 9.20 -6.84 -17.79
CA LYS A 181 10.25 -7.87 -17.80
C LYS A 181 10.67 -8.19 -16.37
N LEU A 182 10.54 -9.46 -16.01
CA LEU A 182 11.10 -10.01 -14.77
C LEU A 182 12.58 -10.35 -14.99
N VAL A 183 13.38 -10.18 -13.95
CA VAL A 183 14.76 -10.69 -13.93
C VAL A 183 14.71 -12.17 -13.52
N GLU A 184 15.24 -13.05 -14.36
CA GLU A 184 15.35 -14.47 -14.03
C GLU A 184 16.30 -14.64 -12.84
N THR A 185 15.83 -15.28 -11.76
CA THR A 185 16.71 -15.75 -10.70
C THR A 185 17.45 -16.99 -11.18
N VAL A 186 18.76 -16.87 -11.34
CA VAL A 186 19.69 -17.98 -11.67
C VAL A 186 19.80 -18.98 -10.52
#